data_AF-A0A661M0P2-F1
#
_entry.id   AF-A0A661M0P2-F1
#
_cell.length_a   1.000
_cell.length_b   1.000
_cell.length_c   1.000
_cell.angle_alpha   90.00
_cell.angle_beta   90.00
_cell.angle_gamma   90.00
#
_symmetry.space_group_name_H-M   'P 1'
#
loop_
_entity.id
_entity.type
_entity.pdbx_description
1 polymer ?
#
loop_
_entity_poly.entity_id
_entity_poly.type
_entity_poly.pdbx_seq_one_letter_code
_entity_poly.pdbx_strand_id
1 'polypeptide(L)' 'MQELLCLLGLLLIVEGLPYFAFPGRIKRWIAAILGMPDAHLRALGFCAMALGLLITYLSRK' A
#
# COMPACT_ATOMS: atom_id res chain seq x y z
N MET A 1 -9.31 -12.58 16.90
CA MET A 1 -10.21 -11.71 16.09
C MET A 1 -9.99 -10.23 16.35
N GLN A 2 -9.89 -9.77 17.60
CA GLN A 2 -9.71 -8.33 17.90
C GLN A 2 -8.47 -7.71 17.25
N GLU A 3 -7.33 -8.41 17.21
CA GLU A 3 -6.10 -7.88 16.57
C GLU A 3 -6.23 -7.71 15.06
N LEU A 4 -6.94 -8.61 14.38
CA LEU A 4 -7.21 -8.49 12.94
C LEU A 4 -8.04 -7.24 12.64
N LEU A 5 -9.08 -6.98 13.44
CA LEU A 5 -9.91 -5.78 13.30
C LEU A 5 -9.11 -4.50 13.60
N CYS A 6 -8.23 -4.54 14.59
CA CYS A 6 -7.39 -3.40 14.96
C CYS A 6 -6.37 -3.07 13.85
N LEU A 7 -5.71 -4.09 13.29
CA LEU A 7 -4.80 -3.96 12.16
C LEU A 7 -5.52 -3.45 10.89
N LEU A 8 -6.73 -3.95 10.62
CA LEU A 8 -7.56 -3.43 9.53
C LEU A 8 -7.92 -1.95 9.74
N GLY A 9 -8.30 -1.57 10.96
CA GLY A 9 -8.59 -0.17 11.30
C GLY A 9 -7.37 0.74 11.12
N LEU A 10 -6.19 0.29 11.56
CA LEU A 10 -4.95 1.04 11.36
C LEU A 10 -4.58 1.16 9.88
N LEU A 11 -4.73 0.08 9.11
CA LEU A 11 -4.50 0.08 7.66
C LEU A 11 -5.40 1.10 6.96
N LEU A 12 -6.68 1.16 7.33
CA LEU A 12 -7.65 2.15 6.81
C LEU A 12 -7.26 3.58 7.14
N ILE A 13 -6.79 3.85 8.36
CA ILE A 13 -6.30 5.18 8.76
C ILE A 13 -5.06 5.56 7.94
N VAL A 14 -4.08 4.65 7.85
CA VAL A 14 -2.83 4.89 7.12
C VAL A 14 -3.09 5.10 5.64
N GLU A 15 -3.93 4.28 5.00
CA GLU A 15 -4.33 4.47 3.60
C GLU A 15 -5.13 5.75 3.42
N GLY A 16 -6.03 6.12 4.34
CA GLY A 16 -6.86 7.32 4.27
C GLY A 16 -6.10 8.64 4.44
N LEU A 17 -4.98 8.63 5.16
CA LEU A 17 -4.22 9.82 5.53
C LEU A 17 -3.60 10.55 4.32
N PRO A 18 -2.98 9.88 3.33
CA PRO A 18 -2.57 10.50 2.08
C PRO A 18 -3.72 11.14 1.29
N TYR A 19 -4.89 10.50 1.24
CA TYR A 19 -6.06 11.05 0.53
C TYR A 19 -6.59 12.31 1.22
N PHE A 20 -6.61 12.32 2.56
CA PHE A 20 -7.10 13.44 3.36
C PHE A 20 -6.10 14.61 3.41
N ALA A 21 -4.83 14.33 3.73
CA ALA A 21 -3.82 15.37 3.94
C ALA A 21 -3.27 15.96 2.63
N PHE A 22 -3.15 15.16 1.56
CA PHE A 22 -2.51 15.60 0.32
C PHE A 22 -3.24 15.11 -0.96
N PRO A 23 -4.51 15.51 -1.17
CA PRO A 23 -5.32 15.04 -2.30
C PRO A 23 -4.69 15.39 -3.67
N GLY A 24 -3.99 16.52 -3.78
CA GLY A 24 -3.33 16.93 -5.02
C GLY A 24 -2.13 16.05 -5.41
N ARG A 25 -1.35 15.56 -4.44
CA ARG A 25 -0.21 14.67 -4.72
C ARG A 25 -0.68 13.28 -5.13
N ILE A 26 -1.69 12.73 -4.43
CA ILE A 26 -2.29 11.43 -4.77
C ILE A 26 -2.84 11.43 -6.21
N LYS A 27 -3.57 12.47 -6.62
CA LYS A 27 -4.11 12.55 -7.99
C LYS A 27 -3.02 12.51 -9.07
N ARG A 28 -1.90 13.21 -8.86
CA ARG A 28 -0.75 13.16 -9.78
C ARG A 28 -0.07 11.80 -9.80
N TRP A 29 0.07 11.17 -8.63
CA TRP A 29 0.62 9.82 -8.51
C TRP A 29 -0.24 8.78 -9.24
N ILE A 30 -1.56 8.84 -9.08
CA ILE A 30 -2.49 7.95 -9.80
C ILE A 30 -2.38 8.17 -11.31
N ALA A 31 -2.32 9.43 -11.77
CA ALA A 31 -2.14 9.72 -13.19
C ALA A 31 -0.82 9.17 -13.76
N ALA A 32 0.26 9.19 -12.98
CA ALA A 32 1.54 8.57 -13.38
C ALA A 32 1.44 7.03 -13.46
N ILE A 33 0.73 6.40 -12.51
CA ILE A 33 0.48 4.95 -12.49
C ILE A 33 -0.35 4.52 -13.70
N LEU A 34 -1.40 5.28 -14.05
CA LEU A 34 -2.23 5.02 -15.23
C LEU A 34 -1.46 5.13 -16.55
N GLY A 35 -0.36 5.88 -16.57
CA GLY A 35 0.54 5.98 -17.73
C GLY A 35 1.61 4.89 -17.82
N MET A 36 1.77 4.04 -16.80
CA MET A 36 2.76 2.97 -16.79
C MET A 36 2.22 1.69 -17.46
N PRO A 37 3.08 0.93 -18.18
CA PRO A 37 2.66 -0.35 -18.74
C PRO A 37 2.38 -1.37 -17.64
N ASP A 38 1.36 -2.23 -17.85
CA ASP A 38 0.90 -3.23 -16.88
C ASP A 38 2.02 -4.15 -16.35
N ALA A 39 3.03 -4.44 -17.16
CA ALA A 39 4.19 -5.24 -16.77
C ALA A 39 4.97 -4.61 -15.59
N HIS A 40 5.16 -3.30 -15.61
CA HIS A 40 5.84 -2.59 -14.51
C HIS A 40 4.95 -2.52 -13.27
N LEU A 41 3.64 -2.31 -13.43
CA LEU A 41 2.70 -2.36 -12.30
C LEU A 41 2.70 -3.73 -11.62
N ARG A 42 2.69 -4.81 -12.41
CA ARG A 42 2.73 -6.18 -11.88
C ARG A 42 4.05 -6.48 -11.17
N ALA A 43 5.18 -6.03 -11.71
CA ALA A 43 6.49 -6.18 -11.07
C ALA A 43 6.55 -5.39 -9.76
N LEU A 44 6.07 -4.14 -9.76
CA LEU A 44 5.98 -3.30 -8.56
C LEU A 44 5.11 -3.95 -7.48
N GLY A 45 3.92 -4.43 -7.86
CA GLY A 45 3.01 -5.14 -6.97
C GLY A 45 3.62 -6.43 -6.41
N PHE A 46 4.31 -7.20 -7.25
CA PHE A 46 5.02 -8.41 -6.81
C PHE A 46 6.14 -8.09 -5.81
N CYS A 47 6.97 -7.07 -6.09
CA CYS A 47 8.00 -6.62 -5.15
C CYS A 47 7.39 -6.13 -3.83
N ALA A 48 6.30 -5.39 -3.87
CA ALA A 48 5.59 -4.92 -2.67
C ALA A 48 5.05 -6.11 -1.84
N MET A 49 4.46 -7.11 -2.49
CA MET A 49 4.00 -8.33 -1.82
C MET A 49 5.17 -9.12 -1.22
N ALA A 50 6.27 -9.30 -1.95
CA ALA A 50 7.45 -10.00 -1.48
C ALA A 50 8.09 -9.30 -0.26
N LEU A 51 8.20 -7.97 -0.30
CA LEU A 51 8.69 -7.18 0.83
C LEU A 51 7.74 -7.25 2.03
N GLY A 52 6.42 -7.16 1.80
CA GLY A 52 5.42 -7.33 2.84
C GLY A 52 5.49 -8.70 3.51
N LEU A 53 5.70 -9.77 2.72
CA LEU A 53 5.93 -11.11 3.22
C LEU A 53 7.24 -11.21 4.02
N LEU A 54 8.31 -10.57 3.55
CA LEU A 54 9.60 -10.56 4.25
C LEU A 54 9.50 -9.84 5.60
N ILE A 55 8.84 -8.67 5.63
CA ILE A 55 8.62 -7.88 6.84
C ILE A 55 7.74 -8.65 7.83
N THR A 56 6.64 -9.26 7.38
CA THR A 56 5.78 -10.08 8.25
C THR A 56 6.52 -11.30 8.77
N TYR A 57 7.37 -11.94 7.96
CA TYR A 57 8.21 -13.05 8.41
C TYR A 57 9.24 -12.62 9.46
N LEU A 58 9.90 -11.47 9.28
CA LEU A 58 10.86 -10.92 10.25
C LEU A 58 10.20 -10.38 11.52
N SER A 59 9.02 -9.78 11.39
CA SER A 59 8.23 -9.28 12.50
C SER A 59 7.59 -10.42 13.31
N ARG A 60 7.46 -11.60 12.71
CA ARG A 60 7.01 -12.82 13.39
C ARG A 60 8.19 -13.43 14.16
N LYS A 61 8.51 -12.81 15.30
CA LYS A 61 9.18 -13.44 16.44
C LYS A 61 8.18 -13.67 17.56
#